data_AF-A0AA36G479-F1
#
_entry.id   AF-A0AA36G479-F1
#
_cell.length_a   1.000
_cell.length_b   1.000
_cell.length_c   1.000
_cell.angle_alpha   90.00
_cell.angle_beta   90.00
_cell.angle_gamma   90.00
#
_symmetry.space_group_name_H-M   'P 1'
#
loop_
_entity.id
_entity.type
_entity.pdbx_description
1 polymer ?
#
loop_
_entity_poly.entity_id
_entity_poly.type
_entity_poly.pdbx_seq_one_letter_code
_entity_poly.pdbx_strand_id
1 'polypeptide(L)'
;MYSVELSRCPHHCMHRGACWGTAHSQPSCKCHSPYKGRYCEIEEVYNEWWFWSVVGVVAFLIIAIPVIMCFVTRAHAKKRLKGGEFM
;
A
#
# COMPACT_ATOMS: atom_id res chain seq x y z
N MET A 1 36.03 -30.53 -8.91
CA MET A 1 36.00 -29.07 -9.10
C MET A 1 34.85 -28.50 -8.28
N TYR A 2 35.12 -28.07 -7.05
CA TYR A 2 34.13 -27.41 -6.20
C TYR A 2 34.67 -26.00 -5.91
N SER A 3 34.13 -24.97 -6.56
CA SER A 3 34.52 -23.59 -6.27
C SER A 3 33.38 -22.67 -6.68
N VAL A 4 32.32 -22.65 -5.88
CA VAL A 4 31.43 -21.47 -5.87
C VAL A 4 31.91 -20.65 -4.70
N GLU A 5 32.61 -19.55 -4.98
CA GLU A 5 32.85 -18.50 -4.00
C GLU A 5 31.50 -17.93 -3.57
N LEU A 6 30.93 -18.57 -2.56
CA LEU A 6 29.78 -18.17 -1.76
C LEU A 6 30.12 -16.92 -0.93
N SER A 7 31.02 -16.06 -1.41
CA SER A 7 31.54 -14.88 -0.71
C SER A 7 30.61 -13.66 -0.88
N ARG A 8 29.74 -13.68 -1.90
CA ARG A 8 28.73 -12.62 -2.15
C ARG A 8 27.32 -12.94 -1.66
N CYS A 9 27.06 -14.16 -1.21
CA CYS A 9 25.75 -14.55 -0.67
C CYS A 9 25.55 -14.33 0.85
N PRO A 10 26.56 -14.24 1.73
CA PRO A 10 26.27 -13.98 3.13
C PRO A 10 25.69 -12.57 3.23
N HIS A 11 24.45 -12.47 3.72
CA HIS A 11 23.68 -11.24 3.90
C HIS A 11 23.16 -10.53 2.63
N HIS A 12 23.32 -11.09 1.43
CA HIS A 12 22.80 -10.47 0.20
C HIS A 12 21.28 -10.62 0.03
N CYS A 13 20.74 -11.78 0.43
CA CYS A 13 19.30 -12.01 0.47
C CYS A 13 18.80 -11.85 1.91
N MET A 14 17.86 -10.93 2.14
CA MET A 14 17.14 -10.79 3.40
C MET A 14 16.23 -11.99 3.67
N HIS A 15 15.73 -12.10 4.90
CA HIS A 15 14.74 -13.11 5.33
C HIS A 15 15.11 -14.56 4.94
N ARG A 16 16.41 -14.89 4.96
CA ARG A 16 16.94 -16.22 4.61
C ARG A 16 16.55 -16.68 3.19
N GLY A 17 16.48 -15.76 2.23
CA GLY A 17 16.30 -16.09 0.82
C GLY A 17 17.43 -16.99 0.28
N ALA A 18 17.09 -17.89 -0.65
CA ALA A 18 18.07 -18.76 -1.29
C ALA A 18 18.84 -17.97 -2.36
N CYS A 19 20.17 -17.88 -2.21
CA CYS A 19 21.03 -17.17 -3.14
C CYS A 19 21.55 -18.13 -4.22
N TRP A 20 21.29 -17.84 -5.50
CA TRP A 20 21.75 -18.63 -6.63
C TRP A 20 22.50 -17.74 -7.64
N GLY A 21 23.71 -18.16 -8.04
CA GLY A 21 24.53 -17.44 -9.01
C GLY A 21 25.91 -18.07 -9.20
N THR A 22 26.48 -17.87 -10.38
CA THR A 22 27.85 -18.27 -10.73
C THR A 22 28.81 -17.09 -10.49
N ALA A 23 30.11 -17.32 -10.29
CA ALA A 23 31.11 -16.28 -10.00
C ALA A 23 31.13 -15.09 -10.99
N HIS A 24 30.72 -15.34 -12.25
CA HIS A 24 30.65 -14.36 -13.35
C HIS A 24 29.28 -13.70 -13.55
N SER A 25 28.22 -14.16 -12.89
CA SER A 25 26.86 -13.60 -13.03
C SER A 25 26.48 -12.77 -11.81
N GLN A 26 25.56 -11.81 -11.97
CA GLN A 26 24.94 -11.15 -10.81
C GLN A 26 24.21 -12.20 -9.95
N PRO A 27 24.46 -12.25 -8.63
CA PRO A 27 23.75 -13.14 -7.72
C PRO A 27 22.25 -12.80 -7.75
N SER A 28 21.41 -13.83 -7.82
CA SER A 28 19.95 -13.69 -7.77
C SER A 28 19.41 -14.32 -6.49
N CYS A 29 18.46 -13.65 -5.85
CA CYS A 29 17.79 -14.16 -4.65
C CYS A 29 16.46 -14.82 -5.02
N LYS A 30 16.25 -16.04 -4.54
CA LYS A 30 14.94 -16.70 -4.52
C LYS A 30 14.33 -16.56 -3.14
N CYS A 31 13.27 -15.77 -3.07
CA CYS A 31 12.57 -15.46 -1.82
C CYS A 31 11.60 -16.56 -1.42
N HIS A 32 11.45 -16.76 -0.11
CA HIS A 32 10.40 -17.61 0.44
C HIS A 32 9.14 -16.78 0.66
N SER A 33 7.96 -17.38 0.47
CA SER A 33 6.69 -16.71 0.82
C SER A 33 6.69 -16.36 2.32
N PRO A 34 6.24 -15.17 2.74
CA PRO A 34 5.55 -14.11 1.98
C PRO A 34 6.47 -13.04 1.37
N TYR A 35 7.79 -13.25 1.32
CA TYR A 35 8.73 -12.21 0.91
C TYR A 35 8.93 -12.14 -0.61
N LYS A 36 9.05 -10.93 -1.14
CA LYS A 36 9.37 -10.59 -2.53
C LYS A 36 10.41 -9.46 -2.59
N GLY A 37 10.79 -9.06 -3.80
CA GLY A 37 11.82 -8.05 -4.06
C GLY A 37 13.09 -8.66 -4.63
N ARG A 38 14.08 -7.80 -4.96
CA ARG A 38 15.35 -8.28 -5.54
C ARG A 38 16.21 -8.99 -4.50
N TYR A 39 16.04 -8.62 -3.24
CA TYR A 39 16.78 -9.11 -2.08
C TYR A 39 15.85 -9.69 -1.01
N CYS A 40 14.59 -9.97 -1.34
CA CYS A 40 13.58 -10.45 -0.39
C CYS A 40 13.27 -9.43 0.72
N GLU A 41 13.28 -8.15 0.37
CA GLU A 41 13.07 -6.99 1.25
C GLU A 41 11.59 -6.62 1.47
N ILE A 42 10.69 -7.12 0.61
CA ILE A 42 9.26 -6.78 0.62
C ILE A 42 8.48 -7.92 1.27
N GLU A 43 7.68 -7.68 2.30
CA GLU A 43 6.82 -8.69 2.91
C GLU A 43 5.38 -8.58 2.38
N GLU A 44 4.85 -9.53 1.62
CA GLU A 44 3.55 -9.34 0.95
C GLU A 44 2.32 -9.31 1.87
N VAL A 45 2.47 -9.66 3.15
CA VAL A 45 1.37 -9.75 4.12
C VAL A 45 0.66 -8.40 4.32
N TYR A 46 1.35 -7.27 4.14
CA TYR A 46 0.75 -5.94 4.33
C TYR A 46 -0.24 -5.55 3.23
N ASN A 47 -0.17 -6.17 2.05
CA ASN A 47 -0.96 -5.75 0.89
C ASN A 47 -2.45 -6.11 1.05
N GLU A 48 -2.73 -7.32 1.53
CA GLU A 48 -4.11 -7.84 1.53
C GLU A 48 -5.04 -7.05 2.47
N TRP A 49 -4.54 -6.57 3.62
CA TRP A 49 -5.35 -5.82 4.59
C TRP A 49 -5.38 -4.32 4.33
N TRP A 50 -4.33 -3.78 3.71
CA TRP A 50 -4.27 -2.36 3.36
C TRP A 50 -5.28 -2.00 2.27
N PHE A 51 -5.47 -2.87 1.27
CA PHE A 51 -6.46 -2.64 0.22
C PHE A 51 -7.87 -2.47 0.77
N TRP A 52 -8.35 -3.36 1.64
CA TRP A 52 -9.69 -3.23 2.23
C TRP A 52 -9.85 -2.01 3.13
N SER A 53 -8.81 -1.69 3.91
CA SER A 53 -8.82 -0.51 4.79
C SER A 53 -8.87 0.79 3.99
N VAL A 54 -8.08 0.90 2.92
CA VAL A 54 -8.03 2.08 2.05
C VAL A 54 -9.34 2.23 1.28
N VAL A 55 -9.88 1.14 0.71
CA VAL A 55 -11.15 1.16 -0.01
C VAL A 55 -12.29 1.63 0.90
N GLY A 56 -12.32 1.16 2.16
CA GLY A 56 -13.28 1.62 3.15
C GLY A 56 -13.22 3.14 3.36
N VAL A 57 -12.04 3.67 3.70
CA VAL A 57 -11.86 5.11 3.95
C VAL A 57 -12.22 5.95 2.73
N VAL A 58 -11.79 5.55 1.53
CA VAL A 58 -12.08 6.28 0.28
C VAL A 58 -13.58 6.28 -0.01
N ALA A 59 -14.26 5.14 0.14
CA ALA A 59 -15.72 5.06 -0.04
C ALA A 59 -16.48 5.94 0.96
N PHE A 60 -16.05 5.96 2.24
CA PHE A 60 -16.63 6.84 3.24
C PHE A 60 -16.46 8.32 2.89
N LEU A 61 -15.29 8.74 2.41
CA LEU A 61 -15.07 10.13 2.00
C LEU A 61 -15.93 10.50 0.78
N ILE A 62 -16.00 9.63 -0.23
CA ILE A 62 -16.80 9.86 -1.45
C ILE A 62 -18.30 9.96 -1.13
N ILE A 63 -18.81 9.25 -0.11
CA ILE A 63 -20.22 9.32 0.29
C ILE A 63 -20.47 10.46 1.29
N ALA A 64 -19.57 10.69 2.23
CA ALA A 64 -19.72 11.73 3.25
C ALA A 64 -19.65 13.14 2.64
N ILE A 65 -18.74 13.40 1.70
CA ILE A 65 -18.60 14.71 1.05
C ILE A 65 -19.89 15.19 0.36
N PRO A 66 -20.55 14.42 -0.52
CA PRO A 66 -21.79 14.84 -1.17
C PRO A 66 -22.95 14.94 -0.18
N VAL A 67 -23.00 14.10 0.86
CA VAL A 67 -24.00 14.22 1.93
C VAL A 67 -23.81 15.54 2.68
N ILE A 68 -22.59 15.85 3.10
CA ILE A 68 -22.26 17.11 3.78
C ILE A 68 -22.60 18.31 2.89
N MET A 69 -22.22 18.29 1.61
CA MET A 69 -22.59 19.34 0.66
C MET A 69 -24.11 19.49 0.50
N CYS A 70 -24.87 18.40 0.44
CA CYS A 70 -26.34 18.42 0.44
C CYS A 70 -26.91 19.06 1.72
N PHE A 71 -26.33 18.74 2.88
CA PHE A 71 -26.77 19.33 4.15
C PHE A 71 -26.47 20.82 4.23
N VAL A 72 -25.27 21.24 3.81
CA VAL A 72 -24.86 22.65 3.78
C VAL A 72 -25.75 23.44 2.81
N THR A 73 -25.94 22.96 1.58
CA THR A 73 -26.80 23.64 0.59
C THR A 73 -28.24 23.80 1.09
N ARG A 74 -28.83 22.75 1.68
CA ARG A 74 -30.18 22.81 2.28
C ARG A 74 -30.24 23.75 3.49
N ALA A 75 -29.23 23.77 4.34
CA ALA A 75 -29.16 24.67 5.47
C ALA A 75 -29.06 26.14 5.02
N HIS A 76 -28.26 26.42 3.99
CA HIS A 76 -28.18 27.74 3.38
C HIS A 76 -29.51 28.16 2.73
N ALA A 77 -30.18 27.27 2.00
CA ALA A 77 -31.51 27.54 1.44
C ALA A 77 -32.56 27.84 2.52
N LYS A 78 -32.57 27.07 3.61
CA LYS A 78 -33.47 27.29 4.76
C LYS A 78 -33.18 28.61 5.49
N LYS A 79 -31.90 29.00 5.61
CA LYS A 79 -31.51 30.30 6.17
C LYS A 79 -31.94 31.47 5.27
N ARG A 80 -31.86 31.32 3.95
CA ARG A 80 -32.32 32.34 2.98
C ARG A 80 -33.84 32.58 3.07
N LEU A 81 -34.63 31.52 3.26
CA LEU A 81 -36.09 31.65 3.39
C LEU A 81 -36.52 32.35 4.69
N LYS A 82 -35.83 32.11 5.82
CA LYS A 82 -36.13 32.79 7.09
C LYS A 82 -35.60 34.22 7.21
N GLY A 83 -34.61 34.58 6.39
CA GLY A 83 -34.06 35.94 6.33
C GLY A 83 -34.80 36.87 5.35
N GLY A 84 -35.82 36.38 4.65
CA GLY A 84 -36.66 37.16 3.73
C GLY A 84 -38.04 37.56 4.30
N GLU A 85 -38.31 37.27 5.58
CA GLU A 85 -39.57 37.58 6.28
C GLU A 85 -39.35 38.70 7.31
N PHE A 86 -38.55 39.70 6.97
CA PHE A 86 -38.41 40.95 7.73
C PHE A 86 -38.19 42.13 6.77
N MET A 87 -39.09 42.28 5.81
CA MET A 87 -39.30 43.49 5.02
C MET A 87 -40.71 43.49 4.46
#